data_AF-A0A537JSM0-F1
#
_entry.id   AF-A0A537JSM0-F1
#
_cell.length_a   1.000
_cell.length_b   1.000
_cell.length_c   1.000
_cell.angle_alpha   90.00
_cell.angle_beta   90.00
_cell.angle_gamma   90.00
#
_symmetry.space_group_name_H-M   'P 1'
#
loop_
_entity.id
_entity.type
_entity.pdbx_description
1 polymer ?
#
loop_
_entity_poly.entity_id
_entity_poly.type
_entity_poly.pdbx_seq_one_letter_code
_entity_poly.pdbx_strand_id
1 'polypeptide(L)'
;MEIFILLGLILINGLFVMSEIALVSARKARLESMADKGDELARRALELSNKPEVFLSAAQIGITLIAILTGVYSGERFSIYLVPFFKRI
;
A
#
# COMPACT_ATOMS: atom_id res chain seq x y z
N MET A 1 -0.83 19.56 -12.52
CA MET A 1 -0.59 19.34 -11.08
C MET A 1 -1.23 18.04 -10.59
N GLU A 2 -2.50 17.78 -10.92
CA GLU A 2 -3.21 16.55 -10.52
C GLU A 2 -2.55 15.24 -10.95
N ILE A 3 -1.92 15.19 -12.13
CA ILE A 3 -1.19 13.99 -12.60
C ILE A 3 -0.08 13.60 -11.63
N PHE A 4 0.67 14.57 -11.07
CA PHE A 4 1.72 14.29 -10.10
C PHE A 4 1.16 13.75 -8.77
N ILE A 5 -0.02 14.23 -8.37
CA ILE A 5 -0.72 13.73 -7.18
C ILE A 5 -1.15 12.28 -7.41
N LEU A 6 -1.76 11.97 -8.55
CA LEU A 6 -2.15 10.60 -8.91
C LEU A 6 -0.94 9.67 -9.01
N LEU A 7 0.15 10.12 -9.62
CA LEU A 7 1.40 9.35 -9.71
C LEU A 7 1.97 9.06 -8.32
N GLY A 8 1.97 10.07 -7.43
CA GLY A 8 2.37 9.91 -6.03
C GLY A 8 1.50 8.90 -5.29
N LEU A 9 0.16 8.98 -5.43
CA LEU A 9 -0.78 8.05 -4.81
C LEU A 9 -0.56 6.61 -5.29
N ILE A 10 -0.31 6.41 -6.59
CA ILE A 10 -0.01 5.09 -7.17
C ILE A 10 1.29 4.52 -6.58
N LEU A 11 2.35 5.34 -6.49
CA LEU A 11 3.63 4.90 -5.93
C LEU A 11 3.50 4.52 -4.45
N ILE A 12 2.77 5.32 -3.66
CA ILE A 12 2.54 5.03 -2.25
C ILE A 12 1.71 3.75 -2.11
N ASN A 13 0.68 3.56 -2.93
CA ASN A 13 -0.12 2.33 -2.92
C ASN A 13 0.73 1.10 -3.23
N GLY A 14 1.58 1.19 -4.26
CA GLY A 14 2.53 0.14 -4.60
C GLY A 14 3.53 -0.16 -3.48
N LEU A 15 3.99 0.86 -2.76
CA LEU A 15 4.85 0.68 -1.58
C LEU A 15 4.16 -0.11 -0.46
N PHE A 16 2.88 0.19 -0.17
CA PHE A 16 2.12 -0.55 0.83
C PHE A 16 1.95 -2.02 0.44
N VAL A 17 1.50 -2.30 -0.79
CA VAL A 17 1.32 -3.66 -1.30
C VAL A 17 2.64 -4.43 -1.31
N MET A 18 3.74 -3.78 -1.74
CA MET A 18 5.06 -4.39 -1.71
C MET A 18 5.50 -4.74 -0.29
N SER A 19 5.21 -3.88 0.68
CA SER A 19 5.55 -4.12 2.08
C SER A 19 4.76 -5.28 2.68
N GLU A 20 3.47 -5.42 2.35
CA GLU A 20 2.66 -6.59 2.75
C GLU A 20 3.22 -7.89 2.18
N ILE A 21 3.50 -7.91 0.86
CA ILE A 21 4.05 -9.10 0.19
C ILE A 21 5.45 -9.42 0.73
N ALA A 22 6.29 -8.42 0.97
CA ALA A 22 7.60 -8.60 1.55
C ALA A 22 7.50 -9.22 2.96
N LEU A 23 6.56 -8.76 3.78
CA LEU A 23 6.34 -9.30 5.12
C LEU A 23 5.86 -10.75 5.10
N VAL A 24 4.90 -11.07 4.22
CA VAL A 24 4.32 -12.41 4.10
C VAL A 24 5.31 -13.40 3.48
N SER A 25 6.16 -12.94 2.56
CA SER A 25 7.17 -13.78 1.90
C SER A 25 8.49 -13.90 2.67
N ALA A 26 8.70 -13.06 3.69
CA ALA A 26 9.90 -13.08 4.50
C ALA A 26 10.04 -14.41 5.25
N ARG A 27 11.20 -15.07 5.11
CA ARG A 27 11.51 -16.28 5.86
C ARG A 27 11.91 -15.94 7.28
N LYS A 28 11.04 -16.24 8.25
CA LYS A 28 11.28 -16.01 9.69
C LYS A 28 12.63 -16.55 10.17
N ALA A 29 12.97 -17.78 9.81
CA ALA A 29 14.26 -18.41 10.17
C ALA A 29 15.49 -17.61 9.71
N ARG A 30 15.40 -16.89 8.58
CA ARG A 30 16.49 -16.02 8.11
C ARG A 30 16.55 -14.72 8.92
N LEU A 31 15.39 -14.16 9.29
CA LEU A 31 15.30 -12.98 10.15
C LEU A 31 15.81 -13.28 11.56
N GLU A 32 15.45 -14.43 12.13
CA GLU A 32 15.99 -14.95 13.41
C GLU A 32 17.51 -15.02 13.37
N SER A 33 18.07 -15.70 12.36
CA SER A 33 19.52 -15.82 12.23
C SER A 33 20.26 -14.47 12.10
N MET A 34 19.62 -13.45 11.51
CA MET A 34 20.20 -12.10 11.40
C MET A 34 20.02 -11.31 12.70
N ALA A 35 18.87 -11.43 13.36
CA ALA A 35 18.62 -10.82 14.67
C ALA A 35 19.59 -11.35 15.73
N ASP A 36 19.87 -12.66 15.73
CA ASP A 36 20.84 -13.30 16.63
C ASP A 36 22.28 -12.80 16.40
N LYS A 37 22.58 -12.30 15.20
CA LYS A 37 23.87 -11.68 14.86
C LYS A 37 23.96 -10.20 15.25
N GLY A 38 22.92 -9.65 15.90
CA GLY A 38 22.87 -8.27 16.36
C GLY A 38 22.25 -7.28 15.37
N ASP A 39 21.57 -7.75 14.32
CA ASP A 39 20.85 -6.86 13.39
C ASP A 39 19.49 -6.43 14.01
N GLU A 40 19.47 -5.22 14.56
CA GLU A 40 18.28 -4.60 15.14
C GLU A 40 17.13 -4.43 14.14
N LEU A 41 17.42 -4.24 12.85
CA LEU A 41 16.38 -4.16 11.81
C LEU A 41 15.78 -5.53 11.54
N ALA A 42 16.61 -6.58 11.50
CA ALA A 42 16.14 -7.96 11.38
C ALA A 42 15.28 -8.37 12.59
N ARG A 43 15.62 -7.90 13.79
CA ARG A 43 14.84 -8.14 15.02
C ARG A 43 13.45 -7.51 14.93
N ARG A 44 13.35 -6.25 14.49
CA ARG A 44 12.05 -5.58 14.28
C ARG A 44 11.24 -6.25 13.17
N ALA A 45 11.88 -6.60 12.06
CA ALA A 45 11.22 -7.32 10.97
C ALA A 45 10.71 -8.70 11.43
N LEU A 46 11.46 -9.40 12.29
CA LEU A 46 11.04 -10.66 12.88
C LEU A 46 9.81 -10.50 13.79
N GLU A 47 9.78 -9.47 14.63
CA GLU A 47 8.60 -9.16 15.48
C GLU A 47 7.36 -8.92 14.63
N LEU A 48 7.48 -8.12 13.55
CA LEU A 48 6.40 -7.88 12.60
C LEU A 48 5.99 -9.15 11.85
N SER A 49 6.95 -10.00 11.43
CA SER A 49 6.65 -11.29 10.79
C SER A 49 5.98 -12.28 11.74
N ASN A 50 6.23 -12.18 13.06
CA ASN A 50 5.58 -12.99 14.08
C ASN A 50 4.14 -12.58 14.37
N LYS A 51 3.83 -11.28 14.25
CA LYS A 51 2.48 -10.72 14.38
C LYS A 51 2.13 -9.86 13.16
N PRO A 52 1.95 -10.47 11.97
CA PRO A 52 1.77 -9.73 10.74
C PRO A 52 0.44 -8.97 10.72
N GLU A 53 -0.57 -9.46 11.46
CA GLU A 53 -1.92 -8.89 11.55
C GLU A 53 -1.92 -7.38 11.83
N VAL A 54 -1.08 -6.91 12.76
CA VAL A 54 -1.01 -5.50 13.12
C VAL A 54 -0.45 -4.65 11.98
N PHE A 55 0.61 -5.14 11.31
CA PHE A 55 1.22 -4.44 10.18
C PHE A 55 0.30 -4.43 8.96
N LEU A 56 -0.24 -5.60 8.60
CA LEU A 56 -1.15 -5.76 7.47
C LEU A 56 -2.40 -4.90 7.65
N SER A 57 -2.99 -4.90 8.86
CA SER A 57 -4.15 -4.07 9.16
C SER A 57 -3.85 -2.57 9.01
N ALA A 58 -2.67 -2.11 9.48
CA ALA A 58 -2.25 -0.72 9.33
C ALA A 58 -1.99 -0.35 7.85
N ALA A 59 -1.31 -1.22 7.10
CA ALA A 59 -1.07 -1.04 5.67
C ALA A 59 -2.38 -0.98 4.87
N GLN A 60 -3.34 -1.84 5.21
CA GLN A 60 -4.64 -1.93 4.55
C GLN A 60 -5.48 -0.68 4.78
N ILE A 61 -5.45 -0.07 5.98
CA ILE A 61 -6.07 1.25 6.23
C ILE A 61 -5.45 2.31 5.29
N GLY A 62 -4.12 2.30 5.14
CA GLY A 62 -3.41 3.18 4.21
C GLY A 62 -3.85 2.98 2.76
N ILE A 63 -3.94 1.72 2.31
CA ILE A 63 -4.41 1.35 0.96
C ILE A 63 -5.83 1.85 0.73
N THR A 64 -6.74 1.66 1.69
CA THR A 64 -8.12 2.15 1.60
C THR A 64 -8.17 3.67 1.49
N LEU A 65 -7.39 4.38 2.31
CA LEU A 65 -7.33 5.85 2.23
C LEU A 65 -6.85 6.32 0.86
N ILE A 66 -5.80 5.68 0.32
CA ILE A 66 -5.28 5.99 -1.02
C ILE A 66 -6.32 5.69 -2.10
N ALA A 67 -7.06 4.59 -1.98
CA ALA A 67 -8.12 4.24 -2.92
C ALA A 67 -9.23 5.29 -2.93
N ILE A 68 -9.66 5.78 -1.76
CA ILE A 68 -10.65 6.86 -1.63
C ILE A 68 -10.12 8.15 -2.26
N LEU A 69 -8.91 8.58 -1.90
CA LEU A 69 -8.29 9.79 -2.45
C LEU A 69 -8.19 9.70 -3.98
N THR A 70 -7.66 8.59 -4.48
CA THR A 70 -7.55 8.34 -5.93
C THR A 70 -8.92 8.38 -6.61
N GLY A 71 -9.94 7.80 -5.97
CA GLY A 71 -11.33 7.84 -6.45
C GLY A 71 -11.89 9.26 -6.53
N VAL A 72 -11.65 10.10 -5.53
CA VAL A 72 -12.07 11.52 -5.53
C VAL A 72 -11.37 12.30 -6.66
N TYR A 73 -10.05 12.20 -6.77
CA TYR A 73 -9.28 12.89 -7.82
C TYR A 73 -9.58 12.36 -9.23
N SER A 74 -9.95 11.08 -9.38
CA SER A 74 -10.32 10.47 -10.66
C SER A 74 -11.78 10.77 -11.04
N GLY A 75 -12.68 10.81 -10.06
CA GLY A 75 -14.12 11.02 -10.24
C GLY A 75 -14.46 12.39 -10.83
N GLU A 76 -13.72 13.44 -10.47
CA GLU A 76 -13.88 14.77 -11.09
C GLU A 76 -13.66 14.74 -12.61
N ARG A 77 -12.77 13.87 -13.11
CA ARG A 77 -12.56 13.68 -14.55
C ARG A 77 -13.59 12.75 -15.18
N PHE A 78 -14.03 11.72 -14.46
CA PHE A 78 -14.98 10.73 -14.98
C PHE A 78 -16.37 11.33 -15.25
N SER A 79 -16.78 12.32 -14.44
CA SER A 79 -18.04 13.07 -14.65
C SER A 79 -18.07 13.80 -16.01
N ILE A 80 -16.92 14.27 -16.51
CA ILE A 80 -16.83 14.98 -17.80
C ILE A 80 -17.01 14.03 -19.00
N TYR A 81 -16.63 12.76 -18.87
CA TYR A 81 -16.73 11.78 -19.96
C TYR A 81 -18.04 10.98 -19.96
N LEU A 82 -18.62 10.70 -18.79
CA LEU A 82 -19.87 9.92 -18.69
C LEU A 82 -21.13 10.72 -19.01
N VAL A 83 -21.20 11.99 -18.58
CA VAL A 83 -22.36 12.86 -18.81
C VAL A 83 -22.72 13.02 -20.31
N PRO A 84 -21.77 13.24 -21.24
CA PRO A 84 -22.11 13.35 -22.66
C PRO A 84 -22.51 12.02 -23.31
N PHE A 85 -22.05 10.87 -22.81
CA PHE A 85 -22.45 9.56 -23.34
C PHE A 85 -23.91 9.23 -22.99
N PHE A 86 -24.32 9.48 -21.74
CA PHE A 86 -25.70 9.27 -21.30
C PHE A 86 -26.69 10.27 -21.90
N LYS A 87 -26.26 11.50 -22.23
CA LYS A 87 -27.11 12.46 -22.96
C LYS A 87 -27.33 12.10 -24.43
N ARG A 88 -26.59 11.13 -24.97
CA ARG A 88 -26.64 10.74 -26.39
C ARG A 88 -27.42 9.45 -26.63
N ILE A 89 -27.84 8.77 -25.57
CA ILE A 89 -28.80 7.66 -25.53
C ILE A 89 -30.17 8.26 -25.18
#